data_AF-A0A6I2IND3-F1
#
_entry.id   AF-A0A6I2IND3-F1
#
_cell.length_a   1.000
_cell.length_b   1.000
_cell.length_c   1.000
_cell.angle_alpha   90.00
_cell.angle_beta   90.00
_cell.angle_gamma   90.00
#
_symmetry.space_group_name_H-M   'P 1'
#
loop_
_entity.id
_entity.type
_entity.pdbx_description
1 polymer ?
#
loop_
_entity_poly.entity_id
_entity_poly.type
_entity_poly.pdbx_seq_one_letter_code
_entity_poly.pdbx_strand_id
1 'polypeptide(L)'
;MVSRQYAIAGLSFALTATVFLTSCAVPAYDEKMDNQLTELQQSMDAGLGAIQGYSLFYERLSKNTAAGKLALEKAREKCGFESSYSFYNDTEARINTLLVRLSVTPDVPQGPVNALTSLQKNFISLKDMHASHQPCLNSVNFIVKRKQLRGDFYPLYSYLLQTKVGVPDSQSAQRFNAP
;
A
#
# COMPACT_ATOMS: atom_id res chain seq x y z
N MET A 1 -66.10 -21.00 50.83
CA MET A 1 -64.91 -20.16 51.08
C MET A 1 -64.47 -19.55 49.76
N VAL A 2 -64.48 -18.22 49.72
CA VAL A 2 -64.02 -17.31 48.64
C VAL A 2 -62.48 -17.27 48.70
N SER A 3 -61.70 -17.23 47.61
CA SER A 3 -61.28 -16.01 46.90
C SER A 3 -60.26 -16.41 45.81
N ARG A 4 -60.54 -16.18 44.53
CA ARG A 4 -60.11 -15.05 43.67
C ARG A 4 -58.61 -14.95 43.36
N GLN A 5 -58.34 -15.14 42.07
CA GLN A 5 -57.19 -14.63 41.31
C GLN A 5 -57.06 -13.11 41.48
N TYR A 6 -55.82 -12.62 41.66
CA TYR A 6 -55.39 -11.32 41.14
C TYR A 6 -53.93 -11.43 40.70
N ALA A 7 -53.73 -11.18 39.41
CA ALA A 7 -52.44 -10.79 38.84
C ALA A 7 -52.12 -9.35 39.28
N ILE A 8 -50.89 -9.10 39.71
CA ILE A 8 -50.28 -7.76 39.68
C ILE A 8 -48.86 -7.92 39.15
N ALA A 9 -48.60 -7.16 38.09
CA ALA A 9 -47.35 -7.02 37.39
C ALA A 9 -46.26 -6.43 38.30
N GLY A 10 -45.10 -7.08 38.34
CA GLY A 10 -43.82 -6.48 38.71
C GLY A 10 -42.94 -6.48 37.46
N LEU A 11 -43.05 -5.44 36.64
CA LEU A 11 -42.06 -4.36 36.54
C LEU A 11 -40.61 -4.85 36.35
N SER A 12 -40.20 -4.74 35.08
CA SER A 12 -38.94 -4.09 34.68
C SER A 12 -37.65 -4.89 34.74
N PHE A 13 -37.23 -5.32 33.55
CA PHE A 13 -35.94 -4.93 32.94
C PHE A 13 -34.69 -5.00 33.84
N ALA A 14 -34.03 -6.16 33.81
CA ALA A 14 -32.57 -6.25 33.88
C ALA A 14 -32.13 -6.95 32.58
N LEU A 15 -32.10 -6.22 31.47
CA LEU A 15 -30.88 -5.59 30.95
C LEU A 15 -29.75 -6.63 30.85
N THR A 16 -29.71 -7.37 29.74
CA THR A 16 -28.68 -7.27 28.68
C THR A 16 -27.24 -7.14 29.16
N ALA A 17 -26.37 -7.85 28.45
CA ALA A 17 -24.91 -7.83 28.52
C ALA A 17 -24.27 -8.80 29.53
N THR A 18 -24.48 -10.11 29.33
CA THR A 18 -23.30 -10.96 29.21
C THR A 18 -22.49 -10.37 28.07
N VAL A 19 -21.55 -9.53 28.46
CA VAL A 19 -20.60 -8.82 27.63
C VAL A 19 -20.02 -9.85 26.67
N PHE A 20 -20.33 -9.70 25.39
CA PHE A 20 -19.43 -10.10 24.32
C PHE A 20 -18.12 -9.34 24.57
N LEU A 21 -17.30 -9.86 25.49
CA LEU A 21 -15.87 -9.65 25.47
C LEU A 21 -15.37 -10.50 24.31
N THR A 22 -15.79 -10.18 23.09
CA THR A 22 -14.87 -10.33 21.97
C THR A 22 -13.77 -9.37 22.33
N SER A 23 -12.76 -9.89 23.03
CA SER A 23 -11.46 -9.28 23.04
C SER A 23 -11.19 -8.89 21.60
N CYS A 24 -11.18 -7.59 21.29
CA CYS A 24 -10.44 -7.10 20.15
C CYS A 24 -8.97 -7.41 20.47
N ALA A 25 -8.61 -8.70 20.39
CA ALA A 25 -7.26 -9.14 20.45
C ALA A 25 -6.62 -8.46 19.25
N VAL A 26 -5.71 -7.54 19.51
CA VAL A 26 -4.91 -6.93 18.47
C VAL A 26 -4.33 -8.09 17.66
N PRO A 27 -4.53 -8.15 16.34
CA PRO A 27 -4.03 -9.25 15.54
C PRO A 27 -2.55 -9.47 15.81
N ALA A 28 -2.15 -10.74 15.90
CA ALA A 28 -0.78 -11.08 16.25
C ALA A 28 0.19 -10.44 15.24
N TYR A 29 1.28 -9.87 15.76
CA TYR A 29 2.33 -9.30 14.93
C TYR A 29 2.98 -10.39 14.04
N ASP A 30 3.04 -10.13 12.73
CA ASP A 30 3.67 -11.00 11.74
C ASP A 30 4.97 -10.35 11.23
N GLU A 31 6.11 -10.76 11.82
CA GLU A 31 7.44 -10.25 11.47
C GLU A 31 7.80 -10.50 9.99
N LYS A 32 7.35 -11.63 9.43
CA LYS A 32 7.66 -11.94 8.03
C LYS A 32 6.88 -11.02 7.08
N MET A 33 5.64 -10.66 7.42
CA MET A 33 4.89 -9.66 6.68
C MET A 33 5.51 -8.26 6.82
N ASP A 34 5.99 -7.87 8.00
CA ASP A 34 6.71 -6.61 8.21
C ASP A 34 7.95 -6.51 7.31
N ASN A 35 8.80 -7.54 7.32
CA ASN A 35 9.99 -7.61 6.49
C ASN A 35 9.65 -7.56 4.98
N GLN A 36 8.65 -8.34 4.55
CA GLN A 36 8.23 -8.36 3.14
C GLN A 36 7.65 -7.01 2.68
N LEU A 37 6.88 -6.32 3.52
CA LEU A 37 6.35 -5.00 3.20
C LEU A 37 7.46 -3.96 3.14
N THR A 38 8.38 -3.98 4.11
CA THR A 38 9.52 -3.06 4.16
C THR A 38 10.42 -3.24 2.93
N GLU A 39 10.76 -4.48 2.58
CA GLU A 39 11.52 -4.79 1.36
C GLU A 39 10.80 -4.33 0.09
N LEU A 40 9.48 -4.56 0.00
CA LEU A 40 8.68 -4.11 -1.12
C LEU A 40 8.74 -2.59 -1.26
N GLN A 41 8.54 -1.85 -0.16
CA GLN A 41 8.57 -0.39 -0.18
C GLN A 41 9.95 0.13 -0.63
N GLN A 42 11.03 -0.39 -0.06
CA GLN A 42 12.40 0.02 -0.41
C GLN A 42 12.74 -0.28 -1.88
N SER A 43 12.41 -1.48 -2.35
CA SER A 43 12.63 -1.89 -3.74
C SER A 43 11.83 -1.01 -4.70
N MET A 44 10.57 -0.74 -4.37
CA MET A 44 9.71 0.10 -5.19
C MET A 44 10.19 1.55 -5.24
N ASP A 45 10.56 2.14 -4.10
CA ASP A 45 11.09 3.50 -4.06
C ASP A 45 12.41 3.64 -4.83
N ALA A 46 13.29 2.66 -4.74
CA ALA A 46 14.54 2.63 -5.50
C ALA A 46 14.31 2.53 -7.01
N GLY A 47 13.47 1.57 -7.44
CA GLY A 47 13.18 1.36 -8.86
C GLY A 47 12.42 2.52 -9.50
N LEU A 48 11.40 3.06 -8.80
CA LEU A 48 10.67 4.26 -9.25
C LEU A 48 11.58 5.49 -9.27
N GLY A 49 12.50 5.61 -8.31
CA GLY A 49 13.52 6.65 -8.31
C GLY A 49 14.43 6.58 -9.54
N ALA A 50 14.89 5.36 -9.89
CA ALA A 50 15.72 5.14 -11.07
C ALA A 50 15.00 5.49 -12.37
N ILE A 51 13.76 5.02 -12.55
CA ILE A 51 12.90 5.34 -13.71
C ILE A 51 12.75 6.86 -13.85
N GLN A 52 12.41 7.56 -12.76
CA GLN A 52 12.29 9.02 -12.76
C GLN A 52 13.59 9.71 -13.15
N GLY A 53 14.71 9.23 -12.61
CA GLY A 53 16.04 9.75 -12.91
C GLY A 53 16.38 9.64 -14.40
N TYR A 54 16.12 8.47 -15.02
CA TYR A 54 16.35 8.28 -16.45
C TYR A 54 15.43 9.13 -17.32
N SER A 55 14.14 9.26 -16.97
CA SER A 55 13.22 10.16 -17.69
C SER A 55 13.69 11.62 -17.66
N LEU A 56 14.11 12.12 -16.49
CA LEU A 56 14.64 13.48 -16.35
C LEU A 56 15.96 13.68 -17.11
N PHE A 57 16.82 12.67 -17.10
CA PHE A 57 18.08 12.69 -17.84
C PHE A 57 17.84 12.74 -19.35
N TYR A 58 16.93 11.92 -19.86
CA TYR A 58 16.52 11.96 -21.27
C TYR A 58 15.91 13.31 -21.65
N GLU A 59 15.01 13.86 -20.82
CA GLU A 59 14.40 15.17 -21.07
C GLU A 59 15.46 16.29 -21.13
N ARG A 60 16.47 16.24 -20.27
CA ARG A 60 17.57 17.20 -20.27
C ARG A 60 18.42 17.08 -21.54
N LEU A 61 18.73 15.86 -21.97
CA LEU A 61 19.53 15.62 -23.18
C LEU A 61 18.78 15.98 -24.46
N SER A 62 17.47 15.70 -24.55
CA SER A 62 16.67 16.00 -25.75
C SER A 62 16.53 17.50 -26.00
N LYS A 63 16.64 18.32 -24.95
CA LYS A 63 16.65 19.78 -25.03
C LYS A 63 18.05 20.37 -25.28
N ASN A 64 19.10 19.56 -25.20
CA ASN A 64 20.47 20.01 -25.39
C ASN A 64 20.92 19.78 -26.84
N THR A 65 21.03 20.86 -27.61
CA THR A 65 21.45 20.83 -29.02
C THR A 65 22.91 20.41 -29.22
N ALA A 66 23.73 20.45 -28.17
CA ALA A 66 25.11 19.95 -28.17
C ALA A 66 25.22 18.47 -27.77
N ALA A 67 24.13 17.82 -27.34
CA ALA A 67 24.15 16.40 -27.01
C ALA A 67 24.37 15.55 -28.28
N GLY A 68 25.33 14.63 -28.21
CA GLY A 68 25.56 13.68 -29.30
C GLY A 68 24.39 12.70 -29.44
N LYS A 69 24.05 12.33 -30.69
CA LYS A 69 22.98 11.35 -31.01
C LYS A 69 23.09 10.06 -30.19
N LEU A 70 24.31 9.56 -30.03
CA LEU A 70 24.60 8.36 -29.22
C LEU A 70 24.21 8.52 -27.74
N ALA A 71 24.39 9.70 -27.15
CA ALA A 71 24.03 9.95 -25.76
C ALA A 71 22.50 9.98 -25.59
N LEU A 72 21.79 10.57 -26.56
CA LEU A 72 20.33 10.59 -26.57
C LEU A 72 19.74 9.18 -26.75
N GLU A 73 20.31 8.36 -27.64
CA GLU A 73 19.89 6.97 -27.85
C GLU A 73 20.09 6.12 -26.60
N LYS A 74 21.24 6.21 -25.94
CA LYS A 74 21.48 5.51 -24.66
C LYS A 74 20.52 5.96 -23.56
N ALA A 75 20.24 7.26 -23.47
CA ALA A 75 19.28 7.78 -22.51
C ALA A 75 17.86 7.29 -22.81
N ARG A 76 17.48 7.21 -24.08
CA ARG A 76 16.20 6.66 -24.56
C ARG A 76 16.04 5.19 -24.18
N GLU A 77 17.08 4.39 -24.40
CA GLU A 77 17.08 2.97 -24.04
C GLU A 77 16.92 2.79 -22.52
N LYS A 78 17.69 3.56 -21.73
CA LYS A 78 17.64 3.47 -20.27
C LYS A 78 16.31 3.95 -19.67
N CYS A 79 15.67 4.96 -20.23
CA CYS A 79 14.38 5.45 -19.72
C CYS A 79 13.18 4.63 -20.20
N GLY A 80 13.35 3.74 -21.19
CA GLY A 80 12.25 3.01 -21.81
C GLY A 80 11.71 1.86 -20.96
N PHE A 81 10.48 1.46 -21.27
CA PHE A 81 9.78 0.40 -20.54
C PHE A 81 10.58 -0.91 -20.44
N GLU A 82 11.18 -1.34 -21.56
CA GLU A 82 11.95 -2.59 -21.65
C GLU A 82 13.12 -2.65 -20.65
N SER A 83 13.80 -1.52 -20.39
CA SER A 83 14.91 -1.47 -19.43
C SER A 83 14.45 -1.67 -17.98
N SER A 84 13.17 -1.44 -17.73
CA SER A 84 12.54 -1.46 -16.41
C SER A 84 11.55 -2.62 -16.24
N TYR A 85 11.45 -3.51 -17.24
CA TYR A 85 10.47 -4.58 -17.27
C TYR A 85 10.60 -5.55 -16.09
N SER A 86 11.84 -5.96 -15.76
CA SER A 86 12.11 -6.84 -14.63
C SER A 86 11.68 -6.21 -13.31
N PHE A 87 11.97 -4.92 -13.10
CA PHE A 87 11.51 -4.19 -11.92
C PHE A 87 9.99 -4.26 -11.75
N TYR A 88 9.23 -4.05 -12.84
CA TYR A 88 7.78 -4.15 -12.78
C TYR A 88 7.30 -5.56 -12.43
N ASN A 89 7.82 -6.58 -13.11
CA ASN A 89 7.41 -7.96 -12.86
C ASN A 89 7.75 -8.41 -11.43
N ASP A 90 8.96 -8.13 -10.96
CA ASP A 90 9.40 -8.53 -9.62
C ASP A 90 8.58 -7.83 -8.53
N THR A 91 8.27 -6.55 -8.71
CA THR A 91 7.46 -5.78 -7.76
C THR A 91 6.02 -6.27 -7.75
N GLU A 92 5.43 -6.54 -8.92
CA GLU A 92 4.08 -7.10 -9.03
C GLU A 92 3.98 -8.48 -8.37
N ALA A 93 4.98 -9.36 -8.58
CA ALA A 93 5.06 -10.66 -7.93
C ALA A 93 5.15 -10.55 -6.40
N ARG A 94 5.92 -9.59 -5.87
CA ARG A 94 6.01 -9.31 -4.43
C ARG A 94 4.69 -8.80 -3.85
N ILE A 95 4.00 -7.90 -4.55
CA ILE A 95 2.66 -7.44 -4.15
C ILE A 95 1.67 -8.61 -4.10
N ASN A 96 1.66 -9.47 -5.13
CA ASN A 96 0.81 -10.65 -5.18
C ASN A 96 1.10 -11.63 -4.04
N THR A 97 2.39 -11.83 -3.73
CA THR A 97 2.81 -12.68 -2.61
C THR A 97 2.27 -12.16 -1.27
N LEU A 98 2.34 -10.84 -1.04
CA LEU A 98 1.78 -10.22 0.15
C LEU A 98 0.25 -10.30 0.19
N LEU A 99 -0.43 -10.17 -0.95
CA LEU A 99 -1.90 -10.33 -1.03
C LEU A 99 -2.33 -11.74 -0.63
N VAL A 100 -1.65 -12.75 -1.17
CA VAL A 100 -1.90 -14.15 -0.80
C VAL A 100 -1.69 -14.35 0.69
N ARG A 101 -0.60 -13.81 1.25
CA ARG A 101 -0.31 -13.90 2.69
C ARG A 101 -1.44 -13.27 3.52
N LEU A 102 -1.83 -12.03 3.22
CA LEU A 102 -2.93 -11.36 3.93
C LEU A 102 -4.25 -12.11 3.82
N SER A 103 -4.53 -12.75 2.68
CA SER A 103 -5.78 -13.51 2.49
C SER A 103 -5.86 -14.81 3.31
N VAL A 104 -4.72 -15.35 3.74
CA VAL A 104 -4.66 -16.58 4.56
C VAL A 104 -4.33 -16.30 6.02
N THR A 105 -3.97 -15.06 6.37
CA THR A 105 -3.74 -14.66 7.75
C THR A 105 -5.09 -14.41 8.44
N PRO A 106 -5.41 -15.13 9.52
CA PRO A 106 -6.62 -14.88 10.28
C PRO A 106 -6.60 -13.49 10.92
N ASP A 107 -7.78 -12.88 11.07
CA ASP A 107 -7.99 -11.63 11.82
C ASP A 107 -7.27 -10.38 11.27
N VAL A 108 -6.83 -10.39 10.00
CA VAL A 108 -6.36 -9.17 9.32
C VAL A 108 -7.56 -8.25 9.06
N PRO A 109 -7.51 -6.96 9.48
CA PRO A 109 -8.55 -6.01 9.15
C PRO A 109 -8.67 -5.79 7.62
N GLN A 110 -9.87 -5.44 7.15
CA GLN A 110 -10.08 -5.19 5.72
C GLN A 110 -9.26 -4.00 5.17
N GLY A 111 -8.85 -3.06 6.05
CA GLY A 111 -8.06 -1.88 5.69
C GLY A 111 -6.74 -2.23 4.98
N PRO A 112 -5.82 -2.99 5.61
CA PRO A 112 -4.61 -3.51 4.97
C PRO A 112 -4.84 -4.25 3.65
N VAL A 113 -5.88 -5.09 3.58
CA VAL A 113 -6.21 -5.83 2.34
C VAL A 113 -6.59 -4.86 1.22
N ASN A 114 -7.43 -3.87 1.51
CA ASN A 114 -7.83 -2.84 0.55
C ASN A 114 -6.65 -1.96 0.12
N ALA A 115 -5.75 -1.64 1.04
CA ALA A 115 -4.55 -0.85 0.77
C ALA A 115 -3.60 -1.60 -0.18
N LEU A 116 -3.35 -2.89 0.06
CA LEU A 116 -2.49 -3.69 -0.81
C LEU A 116 -3.12 -3.95 -2.19
N THR A 117 -4.44 -4.11 -2.25
CA THR A 117 -5.19 -4.21 -3.51
C THR A 117 -5.11 -2.90 -4.30
N SER A 118 -5.23 -1.76 -3.62
CA SER A 118 -5.08 -0.43 -4.23
C SER A 118 -3.66 -0.21 -4.73
N LEU A 119 -2.65 -0.63 -3.96
CA LEU A 119 -1.25 -0.59 -4.35
C LEU A 119 -1.02 -1.39 -5.65
N GLN A 120 -1.52 -2.63 -5.71
CA GLN A 120 -1.44 -3.48 -6.90
C GLN A 120 -2.04 -2.80 -8.14
N LYS A 121 -3.26 -2.29 -8.01
CA LYS A 121 -3.97 -1.61 -9.09
C LYS A 121 -3.22 -0.36 -9.56
N ASN A 122 -2.75 0.46 -8.63
CA ASN A 122 -2.01 1.67 -8.94
C ASN A 122 -0.65 1.36 -9.57
N PHE A 123 -0.01 0.27 -9.16
CA PHE A 123 1.27 -0.18 -9.70
C PHE A 123 1.14 -0.72 -11.12
N ILE A 124 0.14 -1.58 -11.39
CA ILE A 124 -0.18 -2.06 -12.73
C ILE A 124 -0.52 -0.87 -13.65
N SER A 125 -1.34 0.06 -13.17
CA SER A 125 -1.65 1.29 -13.92
C SER A 125 -0.40 2.11 -14.27
N LEU A 126 0.61 2.14 -13.40
CA LEU A 126 1.89 2.79 -13.68
C LEU A 126 2.73 1.99 -14.69
N LYS A 127 2.75 0.66 -14.58
CA LYS A 127 3.39 -0.25 -15.56
C LYS A 127 2.83 -0.02 -16.96
N ASP A 128 1.51 -0.04 -17.10
CA ASP A 128 0.81 0.15 -18.37
C ASP A 128 1.02 1.55 -18.94
N MET A 129 1.07 2.57 -18.07
CA MET A 129 1.42 3.93 -18.46
C MET A 129 2.83 4.00 -19.03
N HIS A 130 3.81 3.32 -18.43
CA HIS A 130 5.17 3.30 -18.93
C HIS A 130 5.28 2.55 -20.25
N ALA A 131 4.61 1.40 -20.37
CA ALA A 131 4.58 0.63 -21.61
C ALA A 131 3.95 1.43 -22.78
N SER A 132 2.91 2.21 -22.51
CA SER A 132 2.20 3.02 -23.51
C SER A 132 2.89 4.35 -23.86
N HIS A 133 3.76 4.88 -23.00
CA HIS A 133 4.46 6.14 -23.23
C HIS A 133 5.87 5.89 -23.75
N GLN A 134 6.06 6.07 -25.05
CA GLN A 134 7.36 6.01 -25.71
C GLN A 134 7.95 7.43 -25.87
N PRO A 135 9.26 7.64 -25.63
CA PRO A 135 10.22 6.65 -25.15
C PRO A 135 10.33 6.57 -23.62
N CYS A 136 9.83 7.56 -22.88
CA CYS A 136 9.90 7.58 -21.42
C CYS A 136 8.56 8.03 -20.82
N LEU A 137 8.35 7.73 -19.54
CA LEU A 137 7.22 8.25 -18.76
C LEU A 137 7.22 9.78 -18.69
N ASN A 138 6.02 10.36 -18.83
CA ASN A 138 5.77 11.76 -18.54
C ASN A 138 5.96 12.03 -17.03
N SER A 139 6.80 13.03 -16.69
CA SER A 139 7.19 13.36 -15.32
C SER A 139 6.02 13.77 -14.42
N VAL A 140 5.02 14.48 -14.94
CA VAL A 140 3.86 14.95 -14.17
C VAL A 140 2.98 13.78 -13.75
N ASN A 141 2.59 12.93 -14.69
CA ASN A 141 1.76 11.76 -14.42
C ASN A 141 2.50 10.76 -13.50
N PHE A 142 3.81 10.63 -13.68
CA PHE A 142 4.65 9.78 -12.84
C PHE A 142 4.67 10.24 -11.38
N ILE A 143 4.82 11.55 -11.13
CA ILE A 143 4.82 12.11 -9.76
C ILE A 143 3.48 11.84 -9.07
N VAL A 144 2.37 12.03 -9.78
CA VAL A 144 1.03 11.76 -9.23
C VAL A 144 0.89 10.28 -8.86
N LYS A 145 1.29 9.36 -9.75
CA LYS A 145 1.24 7.92 -9.48
C LYS A 145 2.14 7.52 -8.32
N ARG A 146 3.35 8.07 -8.23
CA ARG A 146 4.27 7.81 -7.11
C ARG A 146 3.68 8.28 -5.77
N LYS A 147 3.01 9.44 -5.75
CA LYS A 147 2.32 9.92 -4.55
C LYS A 147 1.17 9.01 -4.14
N GLN A 148 0.39 8.49 -5.10
CA GLN A 148 -0.67 7.51 -4.85
C GLN A 148 -0.11 6.22 -4.26
N LEU A 149 0.92 5.63 -4.88
CA LEU A 149 1.58 4.42 -4.40
C LEU A 149 2.10 4.59 -2.97
N ARG A 150 2.75 5.73 -2.66
CA ARG A 150 3.20 6.03 -1.29
C ARG A 150 2.03 6.12 -0.31
N GLY A 151 0.90 6.69 -0.74
CA GLY A 151 -0.33 6.73 0.06
C GLY A 151 -0.88 5.34 0.39
N ASP A 152 -0.76 4.39 -0.54
CA ASP A 152 -1.22 3.00 -0.33
C ASP A 152 -0.37 2.25 0.72
N PHE A 153 0.88 2.65 0.96
CA PHE A 153 1.71 2.08 2.04
C PHE A 153 1.30 2.53 3.44
N TYR A 154 0.63 3.69 3.58
CA TYR A 154 0.32 4.25 4.88
C TYR A 154 -0.57 3.34 5.76
N PRO A 155 -1.72 2.81 5.26
CA PRO A 155 -2.54 1.90 6.06
C PRO A 155 -1.83 0.59 6.40
N LEU A 156 -0.94 0.11 5.53
CA LEU A 156 -0.14 -1.10 5.76
C LEU A 156 0.87 -0.87 6.90
N TYR A 157 1.55 0.27 6.89
CA TYR A 157 2.48 0.66 7.95
C TYR A 157 1.77 0.90 9.28
N SER A 158 0.61 1.55 9.26
CA SER A 158 -0.18 1.80 10.48
C SER A 158 -0.61 0.50 11.14
N TYR A 159 -1.06 -0.48 10.34
CA TYR A 159 -1.42 -1.82 10.83
C TYR A 159 -0.23 -2.56 11.46
N LEU A 160 0.95 -2.50 10.83
CA LEU A 160 2.17 -3.09 11.39
C LEU A 160 2.57 -2.42 12.70
N LEU A 161 2.48 -1.09 12.81
CA LEU A 161 2.75 -0.39 14.06
C LEU A 161 1.75 -0.77 15.16
N GLN A 162 0.46 -0.84 14.86
CA GLN A 162 -0.55 -1.28 15.81
C GLN A 162 -0.26 -2.67 16.37
N THR A 163 0.07 -3.61 15.49
CA THR A 163 0.33 -5.00 15.89
C THR A 163 1.67 -5.16 16.60
N LYS A 164 2.70 -4.41 16.20
CA LYS A 164 4.06 -4.49 16.77
C LYS A 164 4.21 -3.80 18.13
N VAL A 165 3.60 -2.62 18.30
CA VAL A 165 3.83 -1.74 19.46
C VAL A 165 2.55 -1.28 20.16
N GLY A 166 1.37 -1.69 19.71
CA GLY A 166 0.09 -1.30 20.31
C GLY A 166 -0.28 0.18 20.10
N VAL A 167 0.34 0.85 19.12
CA VAL A 167 0.16 2.29 18.89
C VAL A 167 -1.11 2.54 18.06
N PRO A 168 -2.08 3.35 18.53
CA PRO A 168 -3.31 3.65 17.78
C PRO A 168 -3.05 4.39 16.46
N ASP A 169 -3.94 4.21 15.46
CA ASP A 169 -3.85 4.84 14.11
C ASP A 169 -3.59 6.36 14.13
N SER A 170 -4.13 7.07 15.11
CA SER A 170 -3.98 8.53 15.24
C SER A 170 -2.52 8.98 15.47
N GLN A 171 -1.66 8.10 16.00
CA GLN A 171 -0.24 8.38 16.23
C GLN A 171 0.66 7.84 15.10
N SER A 172 0.21 6.85 14.34
CA SER A 172 0.93 6.32 13.17
C SER A 172 1.08 7.37 12.06
N ALA A 173 0.09 8.25 11.88
CA ALA A 173 0.08 9.35 10.90
C ALA A 173 1.27 10.31 11.07
N GLN A 174 1.64 10.60 12.32
CA GLN A 174 2.72 11.52 12.65
C GLN A 174 4.08 10.89 12.37
N ARG A 175 4.20 9.56 12.53
CA ARG A 175 5.46 8.83 12.28
C ARG A 175 5.70 8.56 10.80
N PHE A 176 4.64 8.37 10.01
CA PHE A 176 4.78 8.14 8.57
C PHE A 176 5.18 9.40 7.78
N ASN A 177 4.81 10.58 8.27
CA ASN A 177 5.17 11.86 7.64
C ASN A 177 6.44 12.51 8.23
N ALA A 178 7.14 11.83 9.14
CA ALA A 178 8.41 12.31 9.63
C ALA A 178 9.43 12.33 8.46
N PRO A 179 10.24 13.40 8.35
CA PRO A 179 11.13 13.63 7.21
C PRO A 179 12.21 12.56 7.05
#